data_AF-A0A1V6NJX9-F1
#
_entry.id   AF-A0A1V6NJX9-F1
#
_cell.length_a   1.000
_cell.length_b   1.000
_cell.length_c   1.000
_cell.angle_alpha   90.00
_cell.angle_beta   90.00
_cell.angle_gamma   90.00
#
_symmetry.space_group_name_H-M   'P 1'
#
loop_
_entity.id
_entity.type
_entity.pdbx_description
1 polymer ?
#
loop_
_entity_poly.entity_id
_entity_poly.type
_entity_poly.pdbx_seq_one_letter_code
_entity_poly.pdbx_strand_id
1 'polypeptide(L)'
;MGVPFEALLPYGIIMTMFGVTGYGLHYVKRFANDGKKARWNQDLWDRVSCSILVGCGRNLAKAHWLTISQQMMERDQRITGSFRGQSSNHKAPTGFEVSNPWKIENRIY
;
A
#
# COMPACT_ATOMS: atom_id res chain seq x y z
N MET A 1 -19.07 26.89 40.08
CA MET A 1 -19.98 27.02 38.91
C MET A 1 -19.79 25.80 38.03
N GLY A 2 -20.86 25.07 37.72
CA GLY A 2 -20.79 23.84 36.92
C GLY A 2 -20.37 24.12 35.47
N VAL A 3 -19.76 23.13 34.81
CA VAL A 3 -19.39 23.22 33.38
C VAL A 3 -20.67 23.16 32.53
N PRO A 4 -20.87 24.10 31.58
CA PRO A 4 -22.03 24.08 30.69
C PRO A 4 -21.86 22.97 29.64
N PHE A 5 -22.46 21.81 29.87
CA PHE A 5 -22.31 20.60 29.05
C PHE A 5 -22.93 20.77 27.65
N GLU A 6 -23.92 21.64 27.52
CA GLU A 6 -24.58 21.99 26.26
C GLU A 6 -23.59 22.58 25.25
N ALA A 7 -22.60 23.34 25.72
CA ALA A 7 -21.51 23.86 24.90
C ALA A 7 -20.50 22.78 24.48
N LEU A 8 -20.46 21.63 25.17
CA LEU A 8 -19.54 20.52 24.88
C LEU A 8 -20.15 19.46 23.97
N LEU A 9 -21.48 19.38 23.85
CA LEU A 9 -22.17 18.42 22.97
C LEU A 9 -21.68 18.49 21.51
N PRO A 10 -21.51 19.67 20.88
CA PRO A 10 -21.02 19.74 19.50
C PRO A 10 -19.60 19.18 19.37
N TYR A 11 -18.71 19.50 20.32
CA TYR A 11 -17.35 18.99 20.33
C TYR A 11 -17.30 17.48 20.57
N GLY A 12 -18.17 16.95 21.43
CA GLY A 12 -18.30 15.51 21.65
C GLY A 12 -18.71 14.75 20.38
N ILE A 13 -19.68 15.28 19.64
CA ILE A 13 -20.10 14.71 18.35
C ILE A 13 -18.95 14.72 17.35
N ILE A 14 -18.25 15.86 17.23
CA ILE A 14 -17.09 16.01 16.35
C ILE A 14 -16.01 14.98 16.68
N MET A 15 -15.60 14.90 17.94
CA MET A 15 -14.59 13.94 18.39
C MET A 15 -14.99 12.49 18.11
N THR A 16 -16.28 12.17 18.31
CA THR A 16 -16.79 10.81 18.06
C THR A 16 -16.76 10.47 16.57
N MET A 17 -17.20 11.37 15.69
CA MET A 17 -17.19 11.13 14.24
C MET A 17 -15.77 11.01 13.68
N PHE A 18 -14.85 11.86 14.14
CA PHE A 18 -13.43 11.74 13.77
C PHE A 18 -12.80 10.45 14.31
N GLY A 19 -13.16 10.05 15.54
CA GLY A 19 -12.72 8.79 16.14
C GLY A 19 -13.19 7.57 15.36
N VAL A 20 -14.49 7.50 15.02
CA VAL A 20 -15.08 6.42 14.22
C VAL A 20 -14.43 6.34 12.84
N THR A 21 -14.23 7.49 12.18
CA THR A 21 -13.62 7.53 10.84
C THR A 21 -12.15 7.09 10.87
N GLY A 22 -11.37 7.60 11.84
CA GLY A 22 -9.96 7.23 12.00
C GLY A 22 -9.77 5.75 12.32
N TYR A 23 -10.59 5.21 13.23
CA TYR A 23 -10.57 3.79 13.58
C TYR A 23 -11.03 2.91 12.42
N GLY A 24 -12.09 3.31 11.72
CA GLY A 24 -12.59 2.62 10.52
C GLY A 24 -11.54 2.51 9.43
N LEU A 25 -10.87 3.62 9.08
CA LEU A 25 -9.79 3.63 8.11
C LEU A 25 -8.59 2.77 8.54
N HIS A 26 -8.23 2.81 9.83
CA HIS A 26 -7.17 1.96 10.37
C HIS A 26 -7.52 0.47 10.20
N TYR A 27 -8.75 0.07 10.50
CA TYR A 27 -9.19 -1.32 10.39
C TYR A 27 -9.25 -1.82 8.95
N VAL A 28 -9.88 -1.05 8.05
CA VAL A 28 -9.92 -1.39 6.61
C VAL A 28 -8.51 -1.51 6.04
N LYS A 29 -7.62 -0.59 6.42
CA LYS A 29 -6.23 -0.63 5.98
C LYS A 29 -5.48 -1.82 6.57
N ARG A 30 -5.73 -2.21 7.81
CA ARG A 30 -5.15 -3.42 8.40
C ARG A 30 -5.63 -4.69 7.70
N PHE A 31 -6.92 -4.75 7.35
CA PHE A 31 -7.50 -5.86 6.61
C PHE A 31 -6.90 -5.99 5.21
N ALA A 32 -6.80 -4.88 4.47
CA ALA A 32 -6.21 -4.86 3.13
C ALA A 32 -4.69 -5.14 3.09
N ASN A 33 -4.01 -5.16 4.24
CA ASN A 33 -2.58 -5.40 4.34
C ASN A 33 -2.28 -6.73 5.07
N ASP A 34 -3.16 -7.72 4.95
CA ASP A 34 -3.01 -9.06 5.55
C ASP A 34 -2.78 -9.00 7.07
N GLY A 35 -3.46 -8.06 7.75
CA GLY A 35 -3.31 -7.84 9.19
C GLY A 35 -2.09 -7.03 9.60
N LYS A 36 -1.22 -6.64 8.66
CA LYS A 36 0.01 -5.87 8.91
C LYS A 36 -0.25 -4.37 8.83
N LYS A 37 0.59 -3.57 9.50
CA LYS A 37 0.53 -2.11 9.39
C LYS A 37 0.90 -1.69 7.97
N ALA A 38 0.23 -0.66 7.45
CA ALA A 38 0.62 -0.07 6.18
C ALA A 38 2.00 0.60 6.26
N ARG A 39 2.82 0.39 5.23
CA ARG A 39 4.09 1.10 5.06
C ARG A 39 3.81 2.54 4.60
N TRP A 40 4.60 3.46 5.13
CA TRP A 40 4.60 4.88 4.80
C TRP A 40 5.97 5.22 4.23
N ASN A 41 6.05 6.30 3.44
CA ASN A 41 7.29 6.74 2.80
C ASN A 41 8.05 5.64 2.03
N GLN A 42 7.34 4.85 1.21
CA GLN A 42 8.00 3.87 0.34
C GLN A 42 8.89 4.65 -0.66
N ASP A 43 10.12 4.20 -0.90
CA ASP A 43 11.03 4.78 -1.87
C ASP A 43 11.05 3.96 -3.17
N LEU A 44 12.00 4.23 -4.09
CA LEU A 44 12.11 3.48 -5.35
C LEU A 44 12.51 2.00 -5.12
N TRP A 45 13.23 1.70 -4.04
CA TRP A 45 13.59 0.33 -3.69
C TRP A 45 12.37 -0.47 -3.22
N ASP A 46 11.47 0.19 -2.49
CA ASP A 46 10.25 -0.40 -1.93
C ASP A 46 9.04 -0.41 -2.89
N ARG A 47 8.75 0.65 -3.65
CA ARG A 47 7.47 0.83 -4.39
C ARG A 47 7.33 -0.05 -5.62
N VAL A 48 6.15 -0.66 -5.82
CA VAL A 48 5.65 -1.19 -7.12
C VAL A 48 4.52 -0.33 -7.67
N SER A 49 4.67 0.09 -8.93
CA SER A 49 3.82 0.91 -9.75
C SER A 49 2.60 0.08 -10.01
N CYS A 50 1.48 0.70 -9.70
CA CYS A 50 0.21 0.53 -10.38
C CYS A 50 0.35 -0.33 -11.64
N SER A 51 0.08 -1.62 -11.50
CA SER A 51 -0.31 -2.48 -12.61
C SER A 51 -1.45 -1.78 -13.34
N ILE A 52 -1.29 -1.61 -14.65
CA ILE A 52 -2.18 -0.89 -15.59
C ILE A 52 -3.62 -1.44 -15.64
N LEU A 53 -4.04 -2.32 -14.73
CA LEU A 53 -5.34 -2.97 -14.78
C LEU A 53 -6.37 -2.54 -13.72
N VAL A 54 -6.07 -1.63 -12.80
CA VAL A 54 -7.12 -1.06 -11.91
C VAL A 54 -6.92 0.43 -11.65
N GLY A 55 -7.58 1.26 -12.47
CA GLY A 55 -8.35 2.41 -11.97
C GLY A 55 -7.65 3.63 -11.34
N CYS A 56 -6.32 3.80 -11.40
CA CYS A 56 -5.69 5.04 -10.91
C CYS A 56 -5.37 6.02 -12.05
N GLY A 57 -6.39 6.67 -12.58
CA GLY A 57 -6.22 7.84 -13.43
C GLY A 57 -5.83 9.08 -12.62
N ARG A 58 -4.61 9.61 -12.85
CA ARG A 58 -4.30 11.03 -13.14
C ARG A 58 -2.80 11.33 -13.04
N ASN A 59 -2.30 12.02 -14.07
CA ASN A 59 -1.06 12.79 -14.19
C ASN A 59 0.25 12.03 -14.49
N LEU A 60 0.37 11.72 -15.78
CA LEU A 60 1.51 11.18 -16.51
C LEU A 60 2.61 12.25 -16.76
N ALA A 61 3.19 12.85 -15.71
CA ALA A 61 4.22 13.88 -15.87
C ALA A 61 5.54 13.61 -15.12
N LYS A 62 5.73 12.42 -14.54
CA LYS A 62 6.97 12.02 -13.84
C LYS A 62 7.36 10.54 -14.03
N ALA A 63 7.04 9.95 -15.18
CA ALA A 63 7.60 8.66 -15.57
C ALA A 63 8.93 8.90 -16.32
N HIS A 64 9.96 9.34 -15.60
CA HIS A 64 11.23 9.74 -16.19
C HIS A 64 12.36 8.84 -15.64
N TRP A 65 12.69 7.83 -16.45
CA TRP A 65 13.98 7.11 -16.59
C TRP A 65 14.56 6.19 -15.51
N LEU A 66 13.76 5.46 -14.74
CA LEU A 66 14.29 4.29 -14.02
C LEU A 66 13.36 3.10 -14.19
N THR A 67 13.49 2.42 -15.33
CA THR A 67 12.84 1.13 -15.66
C THR A 67 13.48 -0.07 -14.95
N ILE A 68 14.09 0.14 -13.78
CA ILE A 68 14.54 -0.92 -12.89
C ILE A 68 14.35 -0.41 -11.47
N SER A 69 13.40 -1.00 -10.75
CA SER A 69 13.40 -1.16 -9.29
C SER A 69 12.01 -0.88 -8.76
N GLN A 70 11.28 -1.99 -8.66
CA GLN A 70 10.17 -2.14 -7.74
C GLN A 70 10.42 -3.44 -6.99
N GLN A 71 11.66 -3.52 -6.52
CA GLN A 71 12.42 -4.75 -6.45
C GLN A 71 11.98 -5.61 -5.28
N MET A 72 11.59 -5.02 -4.15
CA MET A 72 11.36 -5.79 -2.93
C MET A 72 9.92 -6.27 -2.77
N MET A 73 8.89 -5.42 -2.94
CA MET A 73 7.50 -5.86 -2.72
C MET A 73 7.00 -6.86 -3.78
N GLU A 74 7.32 -6.65 -5.06
CA GLU A 74 6.96 -7.59 -6.14
C GLU A 74 7.78 -8.89 -6.05
N ARG A 75 9.04 -8.80 -5.64
CA ARG A 75 9.85 -9.98 -5.31
C ARG A 75 9.23 -10.76 -4.16
N ASP A 76 8.89 -10.12 -3.06
CA ASP A 76 8.31 -10.78 -1.89
C ASP A 76 6.97 -11.45 -2.24
N GLN A 77 6.17 -10.81 -3.10
CA GLN A 77 4.95 -11.42 -3.65
C GLN A 77 5.27 -12.65 -4.50
N ARG A 78 6.33 -12.63 -5.33
CA ARG A 78 6.76 -13.81 -6.09
C ARG A 78 7.31 -14.95 -5.22
N ILE A 79 7.99 -14.62 -4.13
CA ILE A 79 8.53 -15.61 -3.18
C ILE A 79 7.42 -16.23 -2.32
N THR A 80 6.43 -15.43 -1.91
CA THR A 80 5.43 -15.86 -0.91
C THR A 80 4.03 -16.08 -1.46
N GLY A 81 3.74 -15.64 -2.69
CA GLY A 81 2.41 -15.68 -3.30
C GLY A 81 1.38 -14.72 -2.68
N SER A 82 1.75 -13.93 -1.68
CA SER A 82 0.84 -13.02 -0.95
C SER A 82 1.33 -11.58 -1.00
N PHE A 83 0.41 -10.61 -0.91
CA PHE A 83 0.74 -9.19 -1.07
C PHE A 83 1.68 -8.66 0.02
N ARG A 84 1.60 -9.20 1.25
CA ARG A 84 2.48 -8.81 2.37
C ARG A 84 3.15 -9.99 3.07
N GLY A 85 3.29 -11.13 2.40
CA GLY A 85 4.02 -12.28 2.96
C GLY A 85 5.48 -11.96 3.29
N GLN A 86 6.00 -12.63 4.30
CA GLN A 86 7.43 -12.65 4.60
C GLN A 86 7.82 -14.13 4.76
N SER A 87 8.96 -14.52 4.19
CA SER A 87 9.49 -15.87 4.30
C SER A 87 10.94 -15.81 4.76
N SER A 88 11.29 -16.63 5.74
CA SER A 88 12.65 -16.78 6.26
C SER A 88 13.34 -18.05 5.74
N ASN A 89 12.76 -18.72 4.74
CA ASN A 89 13.33 -19.96 4.20
C ASN A 89 14.67 -19.69 3.51
N HIS A 90 15.65 -20.55 3.79
CA HIS A 90 16.99 -20.45 3.21
C HIS A 90 17.01 -20.78 1.71
N LYS A 91 16.13 -21.68 1.26
CA LYS A 91 15.97 -22.04 -0.16
C LYS A 91 14.72 -21.38 -0.73
N ALA A 92 14.86 -20.77 -1.91
CA ALA A 92 13.75 -20.18 -2.65
C ALA A 92 12.73 -21.24 -3.09
N PRO A 93 11.44 -20.88 -3.27
CA PRO A 93 10.45 -21.81 -3.76
C PRO A 93 10.76 -22.24 -5.20
N THR A 94 10.41 -23.47 -5.53
CA THR A 94 10.56 -24.01 -6.89
C THR A 94 9.76 -23.18 -7.89
N GLY A 95 10.35 -22.85 -9.03
CA GLY A 95 9.72 -22.00 -10.06
C GLY A 95 9.98 -20.50 -9.89
N PHE A 96 10.59 -20.05 -8.78
CA PHE A 96 11.03 -18.66 -8.65
C PHE A 96 12.05 -18.27 -9.74
N GLU A 97 12.90 -19.22 -10.13
CA GLU A 97 13.94 -19.08 -11.16
C GLU A 97 13.39 -18.59 -12.52
N VAL A 98 12.19 -19.03 -12.88
CA VAL A 98 11.54 -18.71 -14.17
C VAL A 98 10.45 -17.63 -14.03
N SER A 99 10.21 -17.14 -12.81
CA SER A 99 9.12 -16.20 -12.50
C SER A 99 9.48 -14.73 -12.72
N ASN A 100 10.49 -14.42 -13.55
CA ASN A 100 10.94 -13.05 -13.76
C ASN A 100 10.27 -12.39 -14.98
N PRO A 101 9.20 -11.59 -14.78
CA PRO A 101 8.60 -10.84 -15.88
C PRO A 101 9.48 -9.65 -16.25
N TRP A 102 9.69 -9.47 -17.54
CA TRP A 102 10.18 -8.21 -18.08
C TRP A 102 8.99 -7.30 -18.36
N LYS A 103 8.98 -6.12 -17.72
CA LYS A 103 7.93 -5.12 -17.95
C LYS A 103 8.19 -4.49 -19.31
N ILE A 104 7.24 -4.65 -20.23
CA ILE A 104 7.27 -4.03 -21.55
C ILE A 104 6.47 -2.74 -21.44
N GLU A 105 7.05 -1.64 -21.90
CA GLU A 105 6.34 -0.37 -22.04
C GLU A 105 5.91 -0.16 -23.50
N ASN A 106 4.79 0.53 -23.70
CA ASN A 106 4.39 0.95 -25.02
C ASN A 106 5.39 2.02 -25.50
N ARG A 107 5.75 1.94 -26.78
CA ARG A 107 6.68 2.92 -27.37
C ARG A 107 6.08 4.33 -27.23
N ILE A 108 6.90 5.24 -26.74
CA ILE A 108 6.57 6.66 -26.57
C ILE A 108 6.85 7.33 -27.92
N TYR A 109 5.81 7.51 -28.74
CA TYR A 109 5.86 8.28 -29.99
C TYR A 109 4.60 9.10 -30.15
#